data_AF-M5DCQ2-F1
#
_entry.id   AF-M5DCQ2-F1
#
_cell.length_a   1.000
_cell.length_b   1.000
_cell.length_c   1.000
_cell.angle_alpha   90.00
_cell.angle_beta   90.00
_cell.angle_gamma   90.00
#
_symmetry.space_group_name_H-M   'P 1'
#
loop_
_entity.id
_entity.type
_entity.pdbx_description
1 polymer ?
#
loop_
_entity_poly.entity_id
_entity_poly.type
_entity_poly.pdbx_seq_one_letter_code
_entity_poly.pdbx_strand_id
1 'polypeptide(L)'
;DIICHKEATPARGHVSVKAGDKIYIQWQPNPWPDSHHGGPVLDYLAPCNGPCESVDKTSLRFFKIDGVGLIDGSSPPGKWADDELHANGNGWLVQIPEDIKP
;
A
#
# COMPACT_ATOMS: atom_id res chain seq x y z
N ASP A 1 4.83 -15.65 -0.82
CA ASP A 1 4.81 -14.88 0.43
C ASP A 1 5.01 -13.39 0.23
N ILE A 2 6.02 -12.94 -0.51
CA ILE A 2 6.25 -11.49 -0.67
C ILE A 2 5.24 -10.77 -1.60
N ILE A 3 4.60 -11.49 -2.53
CA ILE A 3 3.73 -10.88 -3.56
C ILE A 3 2.49 -10.20 -2.94
N CYS A 4 1.76 -10.90 -2.09
CA CYS A 4 0.56 -10.38 -1.40
C CYS A 4 0.45 -10.92 0.03
N HIS A 5 1.58 -11.12 0.72
CA HIS A 5 1.69 -11.82 2.01
C HIS A 5 1.63 -13.37 1.92
N LYS A 6 1.92 -14.02 3.05
CA LYS A 6 2.02 -15.49 3.23
C LYS A 6 0.76 -16.20 2.74
N GLU A 7 0.94 -17.21 1.88
CA GLU A 7 -0.14 -18.09 1.39
C GLU A 7 -1.36 -17.38 0.75
N ALA A 8 -1.24 -16.09 0.41
CA ALA A 8 -2.37 -15.32 -0.09
C ALA A 8 -2.94 -15.86 -1.41
N THR A 9 -4.26 -15.81 -1.55
CA THR A 9 -5.00 -16.13 -2.77
C THR A 9 -5.75 -14.89 -3.26
N PRO A 10 -6.06 -14.79 -4.56
CA PRO A 10 -6.87 -13.68 -5.05
C PRO A 10 -8.21 -13.57 -4.33
N ALA A 11 -8.62 -12.35 -4.02
CA ALA A 11 -9.93 -12.08 -3.42
C ALA A 11 -11.05 -12.41 -4.40
N ARG A 12 -12.24 -12.76 -3.91
CA ARG A 12 -13.42 -13.08 -4.73
C ARG A 12 -14.22 -11.85 -5.19
N GLY A 13 -13.71 -10.65 -4.93
CA GLY A 13 -14.37 -9.41 -5.30
C GLY A 13 -13.36 -8.29 -5.46
N HIS A 14 -13.83 -7.20 -6.04
CA HIS A 14 -13.06 -6.00 -6.34
C HIS A 14 -13.86 -4.75 -6.00
N VAL A 15 -13.15 -3.63 -5.89
CA VAL A 15 -13.73 -2.30 -5.73
C VAL A 15 -13.43 -1.51 -7.00
N SER A 16 -14.43 -0.82 -7.54
CA SER A 16 -14.24 0.10 -8.66
C SER A 16 -13.80 1.46 -8.15
N VAL A 17 -12.70 1.96 -8.70
CA VAL A 17 -12.15 3.30 -8.46
C VAL A 17 -11.84 3.96 -9.80
N LYS A 18 -11.87 5.29 -9.86
CA LYS A 18 -11.43 6.04 -11.03
C LYS A 18 -9.94 6.39 -10.92
N ALA A 19 -9.30 6.62 -12.06
CA ALA A 19 -8.01 7.29 -12.08
C ALA A 19 -8.13 8.65 -11.36
N GLY A 20 -7.17 8.96 -10.49
CA GLY A 20 -7.20 10.14 -9.62
C GLY A 20 -7.95 9.97 -8.28
N ASP A 21 -8.75 8.91 -8.11
CA ASP A 21 -9.41 8.66 -6.82
C ASP A 21 -8.37 8.34 -5.72
N LYS A 22 -8.79 8.56 -4.47
CA LYS A 22 -8.01 8.21 -3.28
C LYS A 22 -8.67 7.06 -2.52
N ILE A 23 -7.85 6.10 -2.11
CA ILE A 23 -8.25 4.94 -1.31
C ILE A 23 -7.64 5.10 0.08
N TYR A 24 -8.48 5.10 1.11
CA TYR A 24 -8.02 5.09 2.50
C TYR A 24 -7.89 3.64 2.99
N ILE A 25 -6.67 3.23 3.36
CA ILE A 25 -6.38 1.90 3.89
C ILE A 25 -6.19 2.03 5.40
N GLN A 26 -7.12 1.48 6.17
CA GLN A 26 -7.05 1.42 7.63
C GLN A 26 -6.20 0.22 8.07
N TRP A 27 -5.13 0.48 8.80
CA TRP A 27 -4.30 -0.55 9.42
C TRP A 27 -4.86 -0.99 10.77
N GLN A 28 -4.65 -2.28 11.08
CA GLN A 28 -4.99 -2.91 12.36
C GLN A 28 -3.76 -3.71 12.86
N PRO A 29 -3.52 -3.82 14.19
CA PRO A 29 -4.31 -3.20 15.27
C PRO A 29 -4.21 -1.66 15.24
N ASN A 30 -5.18 -1.01 15.86
CA ASN A 30 -5.19 0.44 16.07
C ASN A 30 -5.04 0.73 17.57
N PRO A 31 -3.90 1.27 18.05
CA PRO A 31 -2.81 1.87 17.27
C PRO A 31 -1.82 0.86 16.67
N TRP A 32 -1.08 1.32 15.66
CA TRP A 32 -0.03 0.54 15.00
C TRP A 32 1.11 0.37 16.02
N PRO A 33 1.69 -0.83 16.20
CA PRO A 33 2.56 -1.03 17.35
C PRO A 33 3.86 -0.25 17.20
N ASP A 34 4.22 0.54 18.21
CA ASP A 34 5.46 1.34 18.25
C ASP A 34 6.73 0.50 18.02
N SER A 35 6.69 -0.81 18.29
CA SER A 35 7.81 -1.72 18.00
C SER A 35 8.11 -1.88 16.50
N HIS A 36 7.23 -1.41 15.62
CA HIS A 36 7.39 -1.40 14.17
C HIS A 36 7.81 -0.03 13.63
N HIS A 37 8.19 0.90 14.52
CA HIS A 37 8.66 2.23 14.14
C HIS A 37 9.88 2.18 13.22
N GLY A 38 9.89 3.06 12.23
CA GLY A 38 11.06 3.30 11.38
C GLY A 38 10.97 2.68 9.99
N GLY A 39 9.76 2.64 9.43
CA GLY A 39 9.44 1.93 8.20
C GLY A 39 8.96 2.83 7.06
N PRO A 40 9.33 2.53 5.81
CA PRO A 40 8.68 3.13 4.65
C PRO A 40 7.27 2.56 4.45
N VAL A 41 6.40 3.32 3.79
CA VAL A 41 5.12 2.84 3.25
C VAL A 41 5.20 2.97 1.73
N LEU A 42 4.95 1.88 1.01
CA LEU A 42 5.13 1.78 -0.43
C LEU A 42 3.89 1.20 -1.09
N ASP A 43 3.45 1.85 -2.17
CA ASP A 43 2.23 1.47 -2.89
C ASP A 43 2.57 1.04 -4.32
N TYR A 44 1.94 -0.05 -4.75
CA TYR A 44 2.18 -0.66 -6.05
C TYR A 44 0.88 -1.08 -6.71
N LEU A 45 0.85 -1.00 -8.04
CA LEU A 45 -0.20 -1.59 -8.86
C LEU A 45 0.40 -2.61 -9.82
N ALA A 46 -0.40 -3.61 -10.21
CA ALA A 46 -0.07 -4.57 -11.26
C ALA A 46 -1.33 -4.88 -12.06
N PRO A 47 -1.27 -4.88 -13.41
CA PRO A 47 -2.43 -5.24 -14.22
C PRO A 47 -2.70 -6.75 -14.11
N CYS A 48 -3.96 -7.12 -13.88
CA CYS A 48 -4.39 -8.52 -13.86
C CYS A 48 -4.47 -9.14 -15.27
N ASN A 49 -4.57 -8.30 -16.32
CA ASN A 49 -4.76 -8.72 -17.72
C ASN A 49 -5.93 -9.70 -17.91
N GLY A 50 -7.02 -9.45 -17.19
CA GLY A 50 -8.18 -10.32 -17.04
C GLY A 50 -8.81 -10.10 -15.65
N PRO A 51 -9.75 -10.97 -15.23
CA PRO A 51 -10.33 -10.92 -13.89
C PRO A 51 -9.26 -11.12 -12.81
N CYS A 52 -9.18 -10.19 -11.85
CA CYS A 52 -8.23 -10.29 -10.75
C CYS A 52 -8.53 -11.46 -9.82
N GLU A 53 -9.78 -11.93 -9.76
CA GLU A 53 -10.24 -13.04 -8.93
C GLU A 53 -9.62 -14.39 -9.31
N SER A 54 -9.09 -14.51 -10.53
CA SER A 54 -8.48 -15.73 -11.05
C SER A 54 -7.02 -15.56 -11.48
N VAL A 55 -6.39 -14.42 -11.20
CA VAL A 55 -5.03 -14.13 -11.66
C VAL A 55 -4.02 -15.03 -10.94
N ASP A 56 -3.05 -15.57 -11.70
CA ASP A 56 -1.86 -16.16 -11.08
C ASP A 56 -0.98 -15.03 -10.53
N LYS A 57 -0.93 -14.89 -9.21
CA LYS A 57 -0.15 -13.84 -8.54
C LYS A 57 1.33 -13.86 -8.92
N THR A 58 1.91 -14.99 -9.33
CA THR A 58 3.33 -15.09 -9.73
C THR A 58 3.61 -14.46 -11.09
N SER A 59 2.57 -14.28 -11.91
CA SER A 59 2.64 -13.60 -13.20
C SER A 59 2.60 -12.07 -13.09
N LEU A 60 2.13 -11.53 -11.94
CA LEU A 60 1.98 -10.08 -11.75
C LEU A 60 3.33 -9.37 -11.85
N ARG A 61 3.31 -8.20 -12.49
CA ARG A 61 4.46 -7.30 -12.61
C ARG A 61 4.05 -5.95 -12.04
N PHE A 62 4.56 -5.68 -10.85
CA PHE A 62 4.23 -4.49 -10.08
C PHE A 62 5.05 -3.30 -10.54
N PHE A 63 4.41 -2.14 -10.63
CA PHE A 63 5.06 -0.84 -10.74
C PHE A 63 4.68 0.00 -9.52
N LYS A 64 5.64 0.78 -9.03
CA LYS A 64 5.45 1.66 -7.89
C LYS A 64 4.58 2.84 -8.31
N ILE A 65 3.60 3.19 -7.47
CA ILE A 65 2.77 4.38 -7.66
C ILE A 65 3.03 5.45 -6.60
N ASP A 66 3.44 5.05 -5.39
CA ASP A 66 3.87 5.97 -4.34
C ASP A 66 4.89 5.27 -3.41
N GLY A 67 5.62 6.07 -2.64
CA GLY A 67 6.51 5.55 -1.61
C GLY A 67 7.15 6.64 -0.78
N VAL A 68 6.83 6.64 0.51
CA VAL A 68 7.42 7.54 1.50
C VAL A 68 8.38 6.73 2.38
N GLY A 69 9.58 7.27 2.59
CA GLY A 69 10.64 6.68 3.41
C GLY A 69 10.91 7.49 4.67
N LEU A 70 12.19 7.73 4.97
CA LEU A 70 12.61 8.65 6.02
C LEU A 70 12.21 10.09 5.65
N ILE A 71 11.47 10.75 6.52
CA ILE A 71 10.99 12.13 6.39
C ILE A 71 11.97 13.10 7.06
N ASP A 72 12.44 12.78 8.27
CA ASP A 72 13.42 13.58 9.01
C ASP A 72 14.40 12.68 9.76
N GLY A 73 15.68 12.72 9.38
CA GLY A 73 16.77 11.97 9.99
C GLY A 73 17.63 12.75 10.97
N SER A 74 17.24 13.97 11.35
CA SER A 74 18.06 14.86 12.19
C SER A 74 18.37 14.28 13.57
N SER A 75 17.50 13.41 14.10
CA SER A 75 17.69 12.69 15.36
C SER A 75 17.24 11.23 15.21
N PRO A 76 18.10 10.22 15.50
CA PRO A 76 17.69 8.81 15.47
C PRO A 76 16.56 8.50 16.47
N PRO A 77 15.61 7.60 16.12
CA PRO A 77 15.54 6.80 14.89
C PRO A 77 15.00 7.55 13.66
N GLY A 78 14.61 8.82 13.80
CA GLY A 78 14.05 9.66 12.75
C GLY A 78 12.53 9.64 12.70
N LYS A 79 11.96 10.48 11.85
CA LYS A 79 10.55 10.47 11.45
C LYS A 79 10.42 9.77 10.11
N TRP A 80 9.52 8.80 10.00
CA TRP A 80 9.32 7.91 8.86
C TRP A 80 7.86 7.95 8.37
N ALA A 81 7.60 7.26 7.27
CA ALA A 81 6.25 7.17 6.71
C ALA A 81 5.24 6.52 7.67
N ASP A 82 5.67 5.55 8.48
CA ASP A 82 4.80 4.91 9.46
C ASP A 82 4.37 5.87 10.60
N ASP A 83 5.15 6.93 10.88
CA ASP A 83 4.73 8.00 11.79
C ASP A 83 3.54 8.81 11.23
N GLU A 84 3.55 9.09 9.92
CA GLU A 84 2.42 9.75 9.24
C GLU A 84 1.19 8.84 9.18
N LEU A 85 1.39 7.53 8.94
CA LEU A 85 0.33 6.53 9.02
C LEU A 85 -0.32 6.51 10.41
N HIS A 86 0.50 6.51 11.47
CA HIS A 86 0.02 6.54 12.85
C HIS A 86 -0.75 7.85 13.12
N ALA A 87 -0.17 9.00 12.77
CA ALA A 87 -0.78 10.31 12.96
C ALA A 87 -2.11 10.47 12.20
N ASN A 88 -2.29 9.78 11.07
CA ASN A 88 -3.49 9.79 10.26
C ASN A 88 -4.57 8.78 10.73
N GLY A 89 -4.67 8.56 12.04
CA GLY A 89 -5.65 7.64 12.62
C GLY A 89 -5.38 6.19 12.23
N ASN A 90 -4.10 5.81 12.10
CA ASN A 90 -3.68 4.46 11.72
C ASN A 90 -4.02 4.08 10.27
N GLY A 91 -3.97 5.04 9.34
CA GLY A 91 -4.33 4.79 7.96
C GLY A 91 -3.50 5.55 6.93
N TRP A 92 -3.54 5.04 5.71
CA TRP A 92 -2.76 5.53 4.60
C TRP A 92 -3.66 5.88 3.41
N LEU A 93 -3.47 7.05 2.81
CA LEU A 93 -4.19 7.49 1.62
C LEU A 93 -3.36 7.20 0.38
N VAL A 94 -3.82 6.25 -0.44
CA VAL A 94 -3.21 5.93 -1.72
C VAL A 94 -3.96 6.68 -2.82
N GLN A 95 -3.26 7.48 -3.62
CA GLN A 95 -3.84 8.12 -4.81
C GLN A 95 -3.59 7.25 -6.04
N ILE A 96 -4.65 6.90 -6.75
CA ILE A 96 -4.54 6.21 -8.04
C ILE A 96 -4.04 7.21 -9.08
N PRO A 97 -2.99 6.90 -9.87
CA PRO A 97 -2.47 7.83 -10.87
C PRO A 97 -3.56 8.28 -11.85
N GLU A 98 -3.59 9.57 -12.19
CA GLU A 98 -4.62 10.15 -13.07
C GLU A 98 -4.49 9.67 -14.52
N ASP A 99 -3.30 9.31 -14.94
CA ASP A 99 -2.94 8.85 -16.29
C ASP A 99 -2.93 7.32 -16.43
N ILE A 100 -3.36 6.59 -15.39
CA ILE A 100 -3.40 5.14 -15.44
C ILE A 100 -4.47 4.67 -16.44
N LYS A 101 -4.09 3.68 -17.25
CA LYS A 101 -5.01 3.05 -18.18
C LYS A 101 -6.12 2.28 -17.41
N PRO A 102 -7.40 2.41 -17.81
CA PRO A 102 -8.48 1.54 -17.35
C PRO A 102 -8.30 0.07 -17.75
#